data_AF-A0A5J4E272-F1
#
_entry.id   AF-A0A5J4E272-F1
#
_cell.length_a   1.000
_cell.length_b   1.000
_cell.length_c   1.000
_cell.angle_alpha   90.00
_cell.angle_beta   90.00
_cell.angle_gamma   90.00
#
_symmetry.space_group_name_H-M   'P 1'
#
loop_
_entity.id
_entity.type
_entity.pdbx_description
1 polymer ?
#
loop_
_entity_poly.entity_id
_entity_poly.type
_entity_poly.pdbx_seq_one_letter_code
_entity_poly.pdbx_strand_id
1 'polypeptide(L)'
;MLQTTSKIKYVVLGVLPFVIVGGCTPLPPGSHATGATGVSKVGGVCATLRTELRTHERRGVPYRAEALRSGSSKFSQKQRDEIARYEQVLGDYLSQNCHAKTQ
;
A
#
# COMPACT_ATOMS: atom_id res chain seq x y z
N MET A 1 -47.59 24.43 -17.65
CA MET A 1 -46.17 24.39 -18.07
C MET A 1 -45.48 23.32 -17.21
N LEU A 2 -45.65 22.04 -17.53
CA LEU A 2 -44.69 21.17 -18.23
C LEU A 2 -43.22 21.53 -17.99
N GLN A 3 -42.52 20.72 -17.18
CA GLN A 3 -41.27 20.11 -17.65
C GLN A 3 -41.01 18.79 -16.92
N THR A 4 -41.16 17.74 -17.71
CA THR A 4 -41.02 16.31 -17.44
C THR A 4 -39.53 15.96 -17.49
N THR A 5 -38.94 15.51 -16.38
CA THR A 5 -37.53 15.06 -16.38
C THR A 5 -37.45 13.60 -16.84
N SER A 6 -37.15 13.42 -18.13
CA SER A 6 -37.06 12.15 -18.83
C SER A 6 -36.00 11.21 -18.25
N LYS A 7 -36.43 10.01 -17.84
CA LYS A 7 -35.56 8.84 -17.60
C LYS A 7 -35.17 8.25 -18.96
N ILE A 8 -33.94 8.49 -19.40
CA ILE A 8 -33.43 7.94 -20.64
C ILE A 8 -32.85 6.54 -20.37
N LYS A 9 -33.59 5.52 -20.81
CA LYS A 9 -33.15 4.13 -20.90
C LYS A 9 -32.43 3.95 -22.24
N TYR A 10 -31.13 3.67 -22.22
CA TYR A 10 -30.43 3.09 -23.37
C TYR A 10 -29.85 1.74 -22.98
N VAL A 11 -30.61 0.68 -23.30
CA VAL A 11 -30.08 -0.67 -23.42
C VAL A 11 -29.86 -0.87 -24.92
N VAL A 12 -28.64 -0.64 -25.38
CA VAL A 12 -28.19 -1.09 -26.70
C VAL A 12 -27.44 -2.39 -26.49
N LEU A 13 -28.18 -3.46 -26.74
CA LEU A 13 -27.72 -4.82 -26.92
C LEU A 13 -26.93 -4.85 -28.25
N GLY A 14 -25.61 -4.90 -28.17
CA GLY A 14 -24.71 -5.00 -29.32
C GLY A 14 -23.67 -6.09 -29.07
N VAL A 15 -24.03 -7.32 -29.43
CA VAL A 15 -23.16 -8.50 -29.38
C VAL A 15 -22.13 -8.40 -30.51
N LEU A 16 -20.84 -8.38 -30.15
CA LEU A 16 -19.71 -8.60 -31.07
C LEU A 16 -18.77 -9.64 -30.44
N PRO A 17 -18.61 -10.83 -31.05
CA PRO A 17 -17.82 -11.91 -30.47
C PRO A 17 -16.32 -11.78 -30.81
N PHE A 18 -15.50 -11.93 -29.76
CA PHE A 18 -14.26 -12.72 -29.68
C PHE A 18 -13.19 -12.60 -30.78
N VAL A 19 -12.08 -11.94 -30.44
CA VAL A 19 -10.75 -12.58 -30.32
C VAL A 19 -10.02 -11.90 -29.15
N ILE A 20 -10.19 -12.44 -27.95
CA ILE A 20 -9.57 -11.91 -26.72
C ILE A 20 -8.24 -12.62 -26.52
N VAL A 21 -7.18 -11.82 -26.56
CA VAL A 21 -5.83 -12.13 -26.10
C VAL A 21 -5.85 -12.72 -24.69
N GLY A 22 -5.23 -13.89 -24.52
CA GLY A 22 -4.61 -14.35 -23.27
C GLY A 22 -5.44 -14.24 -21.99
N GLY A 23 -6.31 -15.22 -21.75
CA GLY A 23 -6.57 -15.81 -20.42
C GLY A 23 -6.91 -14.88 -19.26
N CYS A 24 -8.15 -14.41 -19.19
CA CYS A 24 -8.79 -14.00 -17.93
C CYS A 24 -9.89 -15.01 -17.58
N THR A 25 -9.61 -15.93 -16.67
CA THR A 25 -10.64 -16.78 -16.03
C THR A 25 -11.32 -15.99 -14.89
N PRO A 26 -12.65 -15.85 -14.89
CA PRO A 26 -13.37 -15.19 -13.80
C PRO A 26 -13.42 -16.10 -12.55
N LEU A 27 -12.84 -15.62 -11.44
CA LEU A 27 -12.95 -16.23 -10.11
C LEU A 27 -14.34 -15.97 -9.51
N PRO A 28 -14.96 -16.94 -8.80
CA PRO A 28 -16.21 -16.74 -8.07
C PRO A 28 -16.02 -15.81 -6.84
N PRO A 29 -17.04 -15.01 -6.47
CA PRO A 29 -16.97 -14.10 -5.33
C PRO A 29 -17.01 -14.90 -4.02
N GLY A 30 -15.85 -15.03 -3.37
CA GLY A 30 -15.70 -15.77 -2.11
C GLY A 30 -14.34 -16.47 -1.95
N SER A 31 -13.54 -16.54 -3.00
CA SER A 31 -12.20 -17.12 -2.91
C SER A 31 -11.20 -16.04 -2.50
N HIS A 32 -10.79 -16.06 -1.21
CA HIS A 32 -9.58 -15.37 -0.77
C HIS A 32 -8.45 -15.72 -1.74
N ALA A 33 -7.99 -14.72 -2.48
CA ALA A 33 -6.90 -14.83 -3.43
C ALA A 33 -5.62 -15.22 -2.68
N THR A 34 -5.46 -16.51 -2.41
CA THR A 34 -4.20 -17.13 -2.02
C THR A 34 -3.44 -17.42 -3.32
N GLY A 35 -3.24 -16.37 -4.11
CA GLY A 35 -2.71 -16.42 -5.48
C GLY A 35 -1.52 -15.49 -5.69
N ALA A 36 -0.80 -15.16 -4.62
CA ALA A 36 0.43 -14.39 -4.66
C ALA A 36 1.56 -15.09 -3.90
N THR A 37 1.64 -16.42 -3.94
CA THR A 37 2.85 -17.16 -3.54
C THR A 37 3.90 -17.06 -4.64
N GLY A 38 4.37 -15.84 -4.85
CA GLY A 38 5.36 -15.53 -5.87
C GLY A 38 5.97 -14.13 -5.75
N VAL A 39 5.63 -13.35 -4.72
CA VAL A 39 6.52 -12.25 -4.34
C VAL A 39 7.80 -12.90 -3.86
N SER A 40 8.86 -12.78 -4.67
CA SER A 40 10.24 -13.10 -4.29
C SER A 40 10.40 -12.82 -2.79
N LYS A 41 10.90 -13.76 -1.99
CA LYS A 41 10.99 -13.63 -0.51
C LYS A 41 11.41 -12.22 -0.04
N VAL A 42 12.28 -11.56 -0.82
CA VAL A 42 12.71 -10.17 -0.64
C VAL A 42 11.60 -9.12 -0.87
N GLY A 43 10.77 -9.25 -1.91
CA GLY A 43 9.65 -8.34 -2.18
C GLY A 43 8.55 -8.38 -1.11
N GLY A 44 8.30 -9.56 -0.51
CA GLY A 44 7.40 -9.68 0.65
C GLY A 44 7.93 -8.93 1.88
N VAL A 45 9.23 -9.07 2.18
CA VAL A 45 9.88 -8.36 3.28
C VAL A 45 9.89 -6.85 3.04
N CYS A 46 10.21 -6.39 1.83
CA CYS A 46 10.16 -4.97 1.48
C CYS A 46 8.75 -4.37 1.59
N ALA A 47 7.71 -5.12 1.23
CA ALA A 47 6.32 -4.67 1.40
C ALA A 47 5.93 -4.53 2.88
N THR A 48 6.36 -5.48 3.73
CA THR A 48 6.16 -5.40 5.18
C THR A 48 6.88 -4.20 5.78
N LEU A 49 8.18 -4.04 5.51
CA LEU A 49 8.97 -2.90 6.00
C LEU A 49 8.37 -1.56 5.56
N ARG A 50 7.94 -1.46 4.30
CA ARG A 50 7.27 -0.25 3.79
C ARG A 50 5.96 0.04 4.51
N THR A 51 5.19 -0.98 4.85
CA THR A 51 3.92 -0.84 5.56
C THR A 51 4.14 -0.37 7.00
N GLU A 52 5.17 -0.90 7.65
CA GLU A 52 5.59 -0.49 8.99
C GLU A 52 6.13 0.94 9.01
N LEU A 53 6.98 1.31 8.05
CA LEU A 53 7.43 2.70 7.83
C LEU A 53 6.27 3.67 7.68
N ARG A 54 5.29 3.37 6.80
CA ARG A 54 4.08 4.21 6.65
C ARG A 54 3.28 4.33 7.93
N THR A 55 3.27 3.29 8.76
CA THR A 55 2.57 3.33 10.06
C THR A 55 3.25 4.32 11.01
N HIS A 56 4.58 4.31 11.06
CA HIS A 56 5.36 5.28 11.83
C HIS A 56 5.24 6.72 11.27
N GLU A 57 5.22 6.88 9.94
CA GLU A 57 5.00 8.17 9.27
C GLU A 57 3.64 8.78 9.64
N ARG A 58 2.57 7.99 9.58
CA ARG A 58 1.22 8.44 9.97
C ARG A 58 1.13 8.88 11.44
N ARG A 59 1.98 8.33 12.29
CA ARG A 59 2.08 8.69 13.72
C ARG A 59 2.99 9.89 13.98
N GLY A 60 3.63 10.44 12.95
CA GLY A 60 4.56 11.57 13.06
C GLY A 60 5.89 11.21 13.73
N VAL A 61 6.24 9.92 13.79
CA VAL A 61 7.53 9.44 14.32
C VAL A 61 8.73 10.04 13.58
N PRO A 62 8.77 10.20 12.24
CA PRO A 62 9.92 10.80 11.56
C PRO A 62 10.22 12.23 12.04
N TYR A 63 9.18 13.03 12.28
CA TYR A 63 9.36 14.39 12.82
C TYR A 63 9.96 14.37 14.23
N ARG A 64 9.53 13.41 15.07
CA ARG A 64 10.07 13.25 16.42
C ARG A 64 11.51 12.72 16.41
N ALA A 65 11.84 11.82 15.49
CA ALA A 65 13.19 11.33 15.28
C ALA A 65 14.13 12.48 14.90
N GLU A 66 13.70 13.34 13.96
CA GLU A 66 14.49 14.52 13.56
C GLU A 66 14.64 15.53 14.70
N ALA A 67 13.58 15.78 15.47
CA ALA A 67 13.65 16.63 16.64
C ALA A 67 14.59 16.07 17.72
N LEU A 68 14.60 14.75 17.93
CA LEU A 68 15.53 14.06 18.84
C LEU A 68 16.98 14.21 18.36
N ARG A 69 17.24 14.01 17.06
CA ARG A 69 18.56 14.24 16.43
C ARG A 69 19.02 15.69 16.52
N SER A 70 18.07 16.63 16.46
CA SER A 70 18.32 18.07 16.65
C SER A 70 18.56 18.47 18.11
N GLY A 71 18.61 17.50 19.05
CA GLY A 71 18.92 17.75 20.45
C GLY A 71 17.70 17.92 21.37
N SER A 72 16.48 17.67 20.88
CA SER A 72 15.29 17.72 21.74
C SER A 72 15.24 16.52 22.69
N SER A 73 15.34 16.78 23.99
CA SER A 73 15.30 15.75 25.05
C SER A 73 13.89 15.53 25.64
N LYS A 74 12.87 16.24 25.14
CA LYS A 74 11.49 16.24 25.66
C LYS A 74 10.63 15.07 25.14
N PHE A 75 11.19 13.87 25.03
CA PHE A 75 10.45 12.68 24.64
C PHE A 75 10.29 11.71 25.81
N SER A 76 9.10 11.15 25.97
CA SER A 76 8.86 10.06 26.92
C SER A 76 9.63 8.81 26.51
N GLN A 77 9.86 7.89 27.44
CA GLN A 77 10.56 6.63 27.14
C GLN A 77 9.89 5.87 26.00
N LYS A 78 8.55 5.76 26.04
CA LYS A 78 7.76 5.15 24.97
C LYS A 78 7.97 5.80 23.60
N GLN A 79 8.11 7.13 23.55
CA GLN A 79 8.38 7.84 22.30
C GLN A 79 9.79 7.56 21.79
N ARG A 80 10.78 7.49 22.69
CA ARG A 80 12.15 7.10 22.33
C ARG A 80 12.21 5.68 21.79
N ASP A 81 11.50 4.74 22.42
CA ASP A 81 11.40 3.37 21.94
C ASP A 81 10.73 3.29 20.56
N GLU A 82 9.68 4.08 20.32
CA GLU A 82 9.01 4.16 19.02
C GLU A 82 9.91 4.76 17.93
N ILE A 83 10.72 5.78 18.27
CA ILE A 83 11.74 6.36 17.37
C ILE A 83 12.81 5.32 17.04
N ALA A 84 13.34 4.61 18.05
CA ALA A 84 14.36 3.59 17.86
C ALA A 84 13.88 2.46 16.93
N ARG A 85 12.63 2.01 17.10
CA ARG A 85 12.01 1.03 16.18
C ARG A 85 11.89 1.57 14.76
N TYR A 86 11.45 2.82 14.60
CA TYR A 86 11.38 3.46 13.29
C TYR A 86 12.76 3.50 12.60
N GLU A 87 13.82 3.87 13.32
CA GLU A 87 15.18 3.91 12.77
C GLU A 87 15.69 2.52 12.38
N GLN A 88 15.37 1.48 13.16
CA GLN A 88 15.68 0.09 12.80
C GLN A 88 14.98 -0.33 11.50
N VAL A 89 13.66 -0.12 11.41
CA VAL A 89 12.88 -0.48 10.21
C VAL A 89 13.36 0.30 8.99
N LEU A 90 13.69 1.59 9.16
CA LEU A 90 14.27 2.41 8.10
C LEU A 90 15.63 1.87 7.65
N GLY A 91 16.50 1.51 8.59
CA GLY A 91 17.80 0.89 8.31
C GLY A 91 17.66 -0.43 7.55
N ASP A 92 16.74 -1.30 7.97
CA ASP A 92 16.47 -2.58 7.30
C ASP A 92 15.92 -2.37 5.88
N TYR A 93 15.02 -1.39 5.70
CA TYR A 93 14.45 -1.05 4.40
C TYR A 93 15.52 -0.54 3.43
N LEU A 94 16.46 0.28 3.92
CA LEU A 94 17.57 0.80 3.11
C LEU A 94 18.61 -0.29 2.82
N SER A 95 18.99 -1.09 3.82
CA SER A 95 19.96 -2.19 3.71
C SER A 95 19.52 -3.24 2.69
N GLN A 96 18.23 -3.58 2.67
CA GLN A 96 17.67 -4.53 1.71
C GLN A 96 17.44 -3.91 0.31
N ASN A 97 17.85 -2.66 0.08
CA ASN A 97 17.62 -1.91 -1.16
C ASN A 97 16.15 -1.94 -1.62
N CYS A 98 15.23 -1.92 -0.65
CA CYS A 98 13.80 -2.01 -0.92
C CYS A 98 13.26 -0.78 -1.67
N HIS A 99 13.98 0.34 -1.64
CA HIS A 99 13.68 1.53 -2.44
C HIS A 99 13.98 1.32 -3.93
N ALA A 100 15.05 0.59 -4.26
CA ALA A 100 15.48 0.35 -5.64
C ALA A 100 14.70 -0.79 -6.32
N LYS A 101 14.22 -1.78 -5.56
CA LYS A 101 13.47 -2.94 -6.06
C LYS A 101 11.98 -2.67 -6.38
N THR A 102 11.60 -1.40 -6.48
CA THR A 102 10.22 -0.98 -6.79
C THR A 102 10.01 -0.56 -8.24
N GLN A 103 11.00 -0.77 -9.11
CA GLN A 103 10.90 -0.58 -10.56
C GLN A 103 10.62 -1.90 -11.27
#